data_AF-A0A3D1CS12-F1
#
_entry.id   AF-A0A3D1CS12-F1
#
_cell.length_a   1.000
_cell.length_b   1.000
_cell.length_c   1.000
_cell.angle_alpha   90.00
_cell.angle_beta   90.00
_cell.angle_gamma   90.00
#
_symmetry.space_group_name_H-M   'P 1'
#
loop_
_entity.id
_entity.type
_entity.pdbx_description
1 polymer ?
#
loop_
_entity_poly.entity_id
_entity_poly.type
_entity_poly.pdbx_seq_one_letter_code
_entity_poly.pdbx_strand_id
1 'polypeptide(L)'
;MAVATTKGFQVLGGLFANYQLPTDKGYISQEFQDFGYRLAVELNDLAHKSLYIRLAKTTDRALLEQARSFVSDAQALSRARLFMWKLKQLKDQRQTK
;
A
#
# COMPACT_ATOMS: atom_id res chain seq x y z
N MET A 1 49.48 -18.48 6.23
CA MET A 1 49.51 -17.05 6.60
C MET A 1 48.22 -16.42 6.09
N ALA A 2 47.29 -16.09 6.98
CA ALA A 2 45.98 -15.54 6.61
C ALA A 2 46.12 -14.01 6.45
N VAL A 3 45.94 -13.51 5.23
CA VAL A 3 45.96 -12.07 4.94
C VAL A 3 44.63 -11.49 5.40
N ALA A 4 44.69 -10.64 6.42
CA ALA A 4 43.56 -9.86 6.88
C ALA A 4 43.19 -8.82 5.80
N THR A 5 41.99 -8.92 5.24
CA THR A 5 41.44 -7.94 4.31
C THR A 5 40.99 -6.70 5.07
N THR A 6 41.75 -5.62 4.99
CA THR A 6 41.40 -4.29 5.48
C THR A 6 40.17 -3.79 4.71
N LYS A 7 39.02 -3.62 5.38
CA LYS A 7 37.81 -3.04 4.75
C LYS A 7 37.99 -1.53 4.56
N GLY A 8 38.65 -1.15 3.46
CA GLY A 8 38.73 0.24 2.99
C GLY A 8 37.43 0.71 2.33
N PHE A 9 37.37 2.02 2.01
CA PHE A 9 36.25 2.64 1.31
C PHE A 9 36.06 2.01 -0.08
N GLN A 10 34.88 1.45 -0.33
CA GLN A 10 34.53 0.83 -1.61
C GLN A 10 33.91 1.86 -2.54
N VAL A 11 34.21 1.76 -3.84
CA VAL A 11 33.59 2.60 -4.87
C VAL A 11 32.09 2.30 -4.92
N LEU A 12 31.25 3.35 -4.82
CA LEU A 12 29.79 3.24 -4.79
C LEU A 12 29.21 2.39 -5.94
N GLY A 13 29.78 2.50 -7.14
CA GLY A 13 29.35 1.70 -8.30
C GLY A 13 29.55 0.18 -8.13
N GLY A 14 30.56 -0.24 -7.36
CA GLY A 14 30.82 -1.67 -7.10
C GLY A 14 29.82 -2.31 -6.14
N LEU A 15 29.18 -1.51 -5.28
CA LEU A 15 28.17 -2.01 -4.33
C LEU A 15 26.91 -2.54 -5.03
N PHE A 16 26.54 -1.92 -6.15
CA PHE A 16 25.33 -2.28 -6.90
C PHE A 16 25.59 -3.23 -8.08
N ALA A 17 26.85 -3.63 -8.32
CA ALA A 17 27.22 -4.44 -9.48
C ALA A 17 26.41 -5.75 -9.61
N ASN A 18 26.01 -6.32 -8.48
CA ASN A 18 25.21 -7.55 -8.42
C ASN A 18 23.77 -7.33 -7.92
N TYR A 19 23.35 -6.06 -7.79
CA TYR A 19 22.00 -5.77 -7.29
C TYR A 19 20.98 -5.98 -8.40
N GLN A 20 20.27 -7.09 -8.33
CA GLN A 20 19.17 -7.42 -9.23
C GLN A 20 17.87 -6.90 -8.63
N LEU A 21 17.19 -6.01 -9.34
CA LEU A 21 15.82 -5.65 -8.99
C LEU A 21 14.96 -6.92 -9.14
N PRO A 22 14.17 -7.30 -8.12
CA PRO A 22 13.25 -8.42 -8.26
C PRO A 22 12.33 -8.16 -9.45
N THR A 23 12.51 -8.94 -10.51
CA THR A 23 11.83 -8.77 -11.79
C THR A 23 10.42 -9.38 -11.72
N ASP A 24 10.24 -10.40 -10.88
CA ASP A 24 8.95 -11.02 -10.57
C ASP A 24 8.18 -10.21 -9.53
N LYS A 25 7.62 -9.07 -9.94
CA LYS A 25 6.67 -8.31 -9.11
C LYS A 25 5.29 -8.98 -9.01
N GLY A 26 5.20 -10.30 -8.88
CA GLY A 26 3.93 -11.03 -8.77
C GLY A 26 2.82 -10.52 -9.69
N TYR A 27 1.60 -10.36 -9.16
CA TYR A 27 0.45 -9.79 -9.89
C TYR A 27 0.29 -8.27 -9.70
N ILE A 28 1.29 -7.57 -9.14
CA ILE A 28 1.24 -6.14 -8.84
C ILE A 28 2.09 -5.39 -9.87
N SER A 29 1.44 -5.00 -10.96
CA SER A 29 2.03 -4.21 -12.05
C SER A 29 1.75 -2.72 -11.94
N GLN A 30 0.70 -2.32 -11.20
CA GLN A 30 0.23 -0.93 -11.13
C GLN A 30 0.10 -0.46 -9.67
N GLU A 31 0.33 0.83 -9.42
CA GLU A 31 0.31 1.40 -8.08
C GLU A 31 -1.02 1.18 -7.35
N PHE A 32 -2.17 1.31 -8.04
CA PHE A 32 -3.47 1.08 -7.40
C PHE A 32 -3.68 -0.38 -6.96
N GLN A 33 -2.96 -1.34 -7.55
CA GLN A 33 -3.02 -2.74 -7.14
C GLN A 33 -2.28 -2.94 -5.82
N ASP A 34 -1.10 -2.33 -5.68
CA ASP A 34 -0.34 -2.29 -4.42
C ASP A 34 -1.16 -1.61 -3.33
N PHE A 35 -1.65 -0.39 -3.60
CA PHE A 35 -2.46 0.36 -2.65
C PHE A 35 -3.70 -0.42 -2.21
N GLY A 36 -4.46 -0.98 -3.15
CA GLY A 36 -5.66 -1.73 -2.84
C GLY A 36 -5.37 -2.98 -2.01
N TYR A 37 -4.26 -3.66 -2.29
CA TYR A 37 -3.81 -4.81 -1.49
C TYR A 37 -3.41 -4.39 -0.07
N ARG A 38 -2.60 -3.34 0.07
CA ARG A 38 -2.19 -2.80 1.37
C ARG A 38 -3.37 -2.35 2.21
N LEU A 39 -4.34 -1.68 1.59
CA LEU A 39 -5.58 -1.27 2.25
C LEU A 39 -6.37 -2.49 2.77
N ALA A 40 -6.45 -3.57 1.99
CA ALA A 40 -7.09 -4.81 2.43
C ALA A 40 -6.37 -5.45 3.62
N VAL A 41 -5.02 -5.41 3.65
CA VAL A 41 -4.22 -5.85 4.80
C VAL A 41 -4.53 -5.02 6.04
N GLU A 42 -4.48 -3.69 5.93
CA GLU A 42 -4.69 -2.78 7.06
C GLU A 42 -6.09 -2.87 7.67
N LEU A 43 -7.10 -3.10 6.83
CA LEU A 43 -8.48 -3.29 7.25
C LEU A 43 -8.78 -4.72 7.76
N ASN A 44 -7.77 -5.60 7.74
CA ASN A 44 -7.86 -7.02 8.07
C ASN A 44 -8.95 -7.73 7.24
N ASP A 45 -8.99 -7.45 5.93
CA ASP A 45 -10.00 -7.93 4.99
C ASP A 45 -9.40 -8.38 3.64
N LEU A 46 -8.32 -9.17 3.74
CA LEU A 46 -7.62 -9.73 2.58
C LEU A 46 -8.50 -10.61 1.67
N ALA A 47 -9.55 -11.23 2.23
CA ALA A 47 -10.51 -12.02 1.47
C ALA A 47 -11.16 -11.20 0.34
N HIS A 48 -11.37 -9.89 0.56
CA HIS A 48 -11.97 -8.97 -0.40
C HIS A 48 -10.95 -8.05 -1.09
N LYS A 49 -9.65 -8.42 -1.17
CA LYS A 49 -8.61 -7.61 -1.82
C LYS A 49 -8.99 -7.05 -3.21
N SER A 50 -9.71 -7.84 -4.01
CA SER A 50 -10.16 -7.43 -5.35
C SER A 50 -11.13 -6.24 -5.33
N LEU A 51 -11.95 -6.12 -4.27
CA LEU A 51 -12.82 -4.97 -4.04
C LEU A 51 -11.99 -3.71 -3.78
N TYR A 52 -10.99 -3.79 -2.90
CA TYR A 52 -10.13 -2.65 -2.55
C TYR A 52 -9.26 -2.21 -3.73
N ILE A 53 -8.73 -3.15 -4.51
CA ILE A 53 -8.01 -2.85 -5.76
C ILE A 53 -8.93 -2.14 -6.75
N ARG A 54 -10.18 -2.59 -6.90
CA ARG A 54 -11.16 -1.91 -7.76
C ARG A 54 -11.46 -0.49 -7.28
N LEU A 55 -11.67 -0.31 -5.98
CA LEU A 55 -11.88 1.01 -5.38
C LEU A 55 -10.68 1.93 -5.63
N ALA A 56 -9.46 1.44 -5.44
CA ALA A 56 -8.24 2.18 -5.71
C ALA A 56 -8.08 2.58 -7.18
N LYS A 57 -8.58 1.76 -8.10
CA LYS A 57 -8.54 2.04 -9.55
C LYS A 57 -9.56 3.11 -9.98
N THR A 58 -10.74 3.15 -9.35
CA THR A 58 -11.88 3.96 -9.84
C THR A 58 -12.27 5.12 -8.95
N THR A 59 -11.78 5.18 -7.72
CA THR A 59 -12.09 6.24 -6.75
C THR A 59 -10.87 7.12 -6.55
N ASP A 60 -11.11 8.43 -6.41
CA ASP A 60 -10.09 9.42 -6.10
C ASP A 60 -9.28 9.02 -4.85
N ARG A 61 -7.95 9.00 -4.99
CA ARG A 61 -6.99 8.65 -3.93
C ARG A 61 -7.23 9.48 -2.66
N ALA A 62 -7.57 10.77 -2.79
CA ALA A 62 -7.79 11.63 -1.64
C ALA A 62 -8.96 11.16 -0.76
N LEU A 63 -10.04 10.67 -1.37
CA LEU A 63 -11.20 10.14 -0.62
C LEU A 63 -10.85 8.83 0.09
N LEU A 64 -10.07 7.96 -0.57
CA LEU A 64 -9.64 6.69 0.01
C LEU A 64 -8.70 6.91 1.19
N GLU A 65 -7.72 7.81 1.07
CA GLU A 65 -6.79 8.15 2.16
C GLU A 65 -7.51 8.81 3.33
N GLN A 66 -8.48 9.69 3.06
CA GLN A 66 -9.28 10.31 4.12
C GLN A 66 -10.13 9.27 4.88
N ALA A 67 -10.74 8.32 4.18
CA ALA A 67 -11.47 7.21 4.80
C ALA A 67 -10.52 6.28 5.58
N ARG A 68 -9.34 5.99 5.02
CA ARG A 68 -8.31 5.16 5.63
C ARG A 68 -7.76 5.79 6.92
N SER A 69 -7.43 7.08 6.90
CA SER A 69 -6.99 7.84 8.07
C SER A 69 -8.07 7.91 9.14
N PHE A 70 -9.34 8.03 8.77
CA PHE A 70 -10.43 7.97 9.75
C PHE A 70 -10.50 6.61 10.48
N VAL A 71 -10.17 5.52 9.79
CA VAL A 71 -10.23 4.16 10.34
C VAL A 71 -8.92 3.75 11.03
N SER A 72 -7.81 4.45 10.82
CA SER A 72 -6.52 4.11 11.45
C SER A 72 -6.62 4.12 12.97
N ASP A 73 -7.34 5.11 13.50
CA ASP A 73 -7.42 5.38 14.95
C ASP A 73 -8.68 4.78 15.59
N ALA A 74 -9.56 4.15 14.80
CA ALA A 74 -10.84 3.64 15.25
C ALA A 74 -10.75 2.22 15.82
N GLN A 75 -11.24 2.02 17.04
CA GLN A 75 -11.48 0.69 17.62
C GLN A 75 -12.86 0.16 17.20
N ALA A 76 -12.99 -0.23 15.94
CA ALA A 76 -14.23 -0.77 15.40
C ALA A 76 -14.23 -2.29 15.36
N LEU A 77 -15.39 -2.91 15.63
CA LEU A 77 -15.60 -4.36 15.48
C LEU A 77 -15.27 -4.86 14.06
N SER A 78 -15.49 -4.03 13.04
CA SER A 78 -15.02 -4.29 11.68
C SER A 78 -14.54 -2.99 11.03
N ARG A 79 -13.23 -2.88 10.89
CA ARG A 79 -12.55 -1.76 10.24
C ARG A 79 -12.96 -1.64 8.78
N ALA A 80 -13.09 -2.77 8.08
CA ALA A 80 -13.60 -2.82 6.71
C ALA A 80 -15.00 -2.18 6.55
N ARG A 81 -15.97 -2.55 7.41
CA ARG A 81 -17.32 -1.96 7.35
C ARG A 81 -17.29 -0.46 7.68
N LEU A 82 -16.51 -0.06 8.68
CA LEU A 82 -16.36 1.35 9.03
C LEU A 82 -15.74 2.17 7.88
N PHE A 83 -14.73 1.60 7.21
CA PHE A 83 -14.11 2.19 6.03
C PHE A 83 -15.12 2.40 4.90
N MET A 84 -15.90 1.37 4.57
CA MET A 84 -16.92 1.45 3.52
C MET A 84 -18.00 2.48 3.84
N TRP A 85 -18.47 2.52 5.08
CA TRP A 85 -19.42 3.53 5.55
C TRP A 85 -18.83 4.94 5.43
N LYS A 86 -17.58 5.15 5.88
CA LYS A 86 -16.94 6.46 5.83
C LYS A 86 -16.70 6.92 4.39
N LEU A 87 -16.24 6.01 3.53
CA LEU A 87 -16.03 6.29 2.12
C LEU A 87 -17.33 6.71 1.42
N LYS A 88 -18.46 6.05 1.75
CA LYS A 88 -19.78 6.47 1.26
C LYS A 88 -20.13 7.88 1.74
N GLN A 89 -19.99 8.15 3.04
CA GLN A 89 -20.26 9.47 3.60
C GLN A 89 -19.46 10.58 2.89
N LEU A 90 -18.18 10.36 2.63
CA LEU A 90 -17.32 11.34 1.94
C LEU A 90 -17.74 11.56 0.48
N LYS A 91 -18.21 10.50 -0.20
CA LYS A 91 -18.74 10.61 -1.58
C LYS A 91 -20.02 11.46 -1.61
N ASP A 92 -20.94 11.21 -0.68
CA ASP A 92 -22.21 11.95 -0.58
C ASP A 92 -21.96 13.44 -0.28
N GLN A 93 -21.01 13.74 0.61
CA GLN A 93 -20.58 15.10 0.92
C GLN A 93 -19.97 15.83 -0.27
N ARG A 94 -19.25 15.13 -1.15
CA ARG A 94 -18.66 15.71 -2.36
C ARG A 94 -19.69 15.98 -3.44
N GLN A 95 -20.80 15.24 -3.48
CA GLN A 95 -21.90 15.44 -4.43
C GLN A 95 -22.86 16.55 -4.02
N THR A 96 -22.94 16.86 -2.73
CA THR A 96 -23.84 17.90 -2.19
C THR A 96 -23.22 19.31 -2.27
N LYS A 97 -21.93 19.42 -2.61
CA LYS A 97 -21.24 20.68 -2.87
C LYS A 97 -21.20 20.97 -4.36
#